data_AF-A0AAI8YNH0-F1
#
_entry.id   AF-A0AAI8YNH0-F1
#
_cell.length_a   1.000
_cell.length_b   1.000
_cell.length_c   1.000
_cell.angle_alpha   90.00
_cell.angle_beta   90.00
_cell.angle_gamma   90.00
#
_symmetry.space_group_name_H-M   'P 1'
#
loop_
_entity.id
_entity.type
_entity.pdbx_description
1 polymer ?
#
loop_
_entity_poly.entity_id
_entity_poly.type
_entity_poly.pdbx_seq_one_letter_code
_entity_poly.pdbx_strand_id
1 'polypeptide(L)'
;MASITESKSYLTIVQSCDNFPYDIKPEDVYYQLFLPEDAQPHGYILPAIVEKMPWTSHFRVQDTAPRSVTVLDASHGADTAGAVNAAFAALVSICIERDIFHCIARQHSEPFAVIGAPHPVRIERFASSLFGITCRGAHLTAYTITQDLNDNDKITKLTAR
;
A
#
# COMPACT_ATOMS: atom_id res chain seq x y z
N MET A 1 -10.00 -24.47 33.11
CA MET A 1 -9.86 -23.16 32.43
C MET A 1 -10.13 -23.38 30.96
N ALA A 2 -11.38 -23.21 30.51
CA ALA A 2 -11.73 -23.42 29.11
C ALA A 2 -11.18 -22.25 28.28
N SER A 3 -10.35 -22.57 27.29
CA SER A 3 -9.89 -21.63 26.28
C SER A 3 -11.07 -21.33 25.36
N ILE A 4 -11.60 -20.11 25.45
CA ILE A 4 -12.56 -19.59 24.48
C ILE A 4 -11.75 -19.34 23.20
N THR A 5 -11.78 -20.28 22.27
CA THR A 5 -11.43 -19.98 20.88
C THR A 5 -12.48 -19.02 20.36
N GLU A 6 -12.16 -17.73 20.28
CA GLU A 6 -13.00 -16.77 19.57
C GLU A 6 -13.27 -17.32 18.16
N SER A 7 -14.53 -17.63 17.88
CA SER A 7 -14.94 -17.97 16.53
C SER A 7 -14.71 -16.73 15.67
N LYS A 8 -13.70 -16.78 14.79
CA LYS A 8 -13.40 -15.68 13.87
C LYS A 8 -14.66 -15.34 13.07
N SER A 9 -15.25 -14.19 13.35
CA SER A 9 -16.42 -13.70 12.64
C SER A 9 -15.99 -12.94 11.39
N TYR A 10 -16.90 -12.74 10.42
CA TYR A 10 -16.63 -11.84 9.30
C TYR A 10 -16.29 -10.41 9.78
N LEU A 11 -16.87 -9.97 10.90
CA LEU A 11 -16.55 -8.68 11.50
C LEU A 11 -15.08 -8.60 11.95
N THR A 12 -14.56 -9.67 12.55
CA THR A 12 -13.15 -9.74 12.97
C THR A 12 -12.19 -9.59 11.78
N ILE A 13 -12.56 -10.13 10.61
CA ILE A 13 -11.77 -9.98 9.37
C ILE A 13 -11.78 -8.52 8.92
N VAL A 14 -12.96 -7.88 8.87
CA VAL A 14 -13.09 -6.47 8.49
C VAL A 14 -12.27 -5.57 9.43
N GLN A 15 -12.39 -5.76 10.73
CA GLN A 15 -11.63 -5.01 11.75
C GLN A 15 -10.11 -5.22 11.62
N SER A 16 -9.66 -6.38 11.17
CA SER A 16 -8.24 -6.64 10.94
C SER A 16 -7.70 -5.92 9.69
N CYS A 17 -8.57 -5.69 8.69
CA CYS A 17 -8.22 -4.96 7.47
C CYS A 17 -8.34 -3.44 7.65
N ASP A 18 -9.28 -2.99 8.46
CA ASP A 18 -9.56 -1.58 8.73
C ASP A 18 -9.21 -1.21 10.17
N ASN A 19 -7.91 -1.17 10.45
CA ASN A 19 -7.35 -0.88 11.77
C ASN A 19 -6.62 0.46 11.82
N PHE A 20 -6.91 1.38 10.87
CA PHE A 20 -6.36 2.72 10.91
C PHE A 20 -6.89 3.47 12.14
N PRO A 21 -6.06 4.23 12.87
CA PRO A 21 -6.48 4.84 14.13
C PRO A 21 -7.28 6.12 13.87
N TYR A 22 -8.58 5.97 13.61
CA TYR A 22 -9.49 7.08 13.28
C TYR A 22 -9.76 8.04 14.45
N ASP A 23 -9.58 7.60 15.69
CA ASP A 23 -9.86 8.39 16.90
C ASP A 23 -8.74 9.40 17.23
N ILE A 24 -7.63 9.36 16.50
CA ILE A 24 -6.48 10.26 16.68
C ILE A 24 -6.18 11.00 15.39
N LYS A 25 -5.57 12.17 15.53
CA LYS A 25 -5.03 12.91 14.39
C LYS A 25 -3.81 12.15 13.83
N PRO A 26 -3.83 11.69 12.58
CA PRO A 26 -2.72 10.92 12.02
C PRO A 26 -1.38 11.66 12.10
N GLU A 27 -1.37 12.98 11.96
CA GLU A 27 -0.19 13.84 12.06
C GLU A 27 0.49 13.83 13.45
N ASP A 28 -0.23 13.42 14.49
CA ASP A 28 0.33 13.27 15.84
C ASP A 28 1.16 11.99 15.97
N VAL A 29 0.92 10.98 15.12
CA VAL A 29 1.57 9.65 15.19
C VAL A 29 2.53 9.40 14.03
N TYR A 30 2.15 9.78 12.82
CA TYR A 30 2.85 9.46 11.59
C TYR A 30 3.53 10.69 10.99
N TYR A 31 4.52 10.45 10.13
CA TYR A 31 5.06 11.48 9.25
C TYR A 31 4.18 11.57 8.00
N GLN A 32 3.83 12.79 7.61
CA GLN A 32 3.06 13.05 6.39
C GLN A 32 3.99 13.11 5.17
N LEU A 33 3.70 12.33 4.14
CA LEU A 33 4.43 12.36 2.87
C LEU A 33 3.83 13.44 1.95
N PHE A 34 4.64 14.44 1.58
CA PHE A 34 4.26 15.49 0.65
C PHE A 34 5.03 15.38 -0.67
N LEU A 35 4.34 15.73 -1.76
CA LEU A 35 4.91 15.91 -3.08
C LEU A 35 5.22 17.40 -3.33
N PRO A 36 6.10 17.74 -4.28
CA PRO A 36 6.36 19.13 -4.64
C PRO A 36 5.06 19.86 -5.02
N GLU A 37 4.95 21.12 -4.58
CA GLU A 37 3.84 22.01 -4.92
C GLU A 37 2.44 21.53 -4.49
N ASP A 38 2.36 20.54 -3.59
CA ASP A 38 1.11 20.02 -3.06
C ASP A 38 1.08 20.09 -1.53
N ALA A 39 0.01 20.68 -0.99
CA ALA A 39 -0.23 20.77 0.44
C ALA A 39 -0.99 19.56 0.99
N GLN A 40 -1.47 18.65 0.13
CA GLN A 40 -2.15 17.44 0.55
C GLN A 40 -1.13 16.32 0.84
N PRO A 41 -1.26 15.60 1.97
CA PRO A 41 -0.45 14.42 2.23
C PRO A 41 -0.87 13.25 1.33
N HIS A 42 0.10 12.56 0.74
CA HIS A 42 -0.08 11.41 -0.16
C HIS A 42 0.20 10.07 0.52
N GLY A 43 0.69 10.10 1.76
CA GLY A 43 0.94 8.90 2.56
C GLY A 43 1.28 9.22 4.01
N TYR A 44 1.24 8.19 4.85
CA TYR A 44 1.57 8.28 6.27
C TYR A 44 2.65 7.26 6.63
N ILE A 45 3.81 7.76 7.05
CA ILE A 45 5.00 6.97 7.30
C ILE A 45 5.17 6.77 8.81
N LEU A 46 5.40 5.53 9.23
CA LEU A 46 5.72 5.21 10.61
C LEU A 46 7.04 5.85 11.04
N PRO A 47 7.16 6.41 12.27
CA PRO A 47 8.42 6.96 12.77
C PRO A 47 9.60 5.97 12.69
N ALA A 48 9.37 4.70 13.00
CA ALA A 48 10.39 3.65 12.91
C ALA A 48 10.87 3.36 11.47
N ILE A 49 10.03 3.67 10.47
CA ILE A 49 10.42 3.58 9.06
C ILE A 49 11.24 4.82 8.69
N VAL A 50 10.82 6.02 9.11
CA VAL A 50 11.58 7.27 8.88
C VAL A 50 12.99 7.19 9.49
N GLU A 51 13.11 6.67 10.70
CA GLU A 51 14.40 6.50 11.39
C GLU A 51 15.35 5.54 10.64
N LYS A 52 14.82 4.47 10.05
CA LYS A 52 15.61 3.46 9.33
C LYS A 52 15.90 3.81 7.87
N MET A 53 15.11 4.69 7.28
CA MET A 53 15.18 4.99 5.85
C MET A 53 16.49 5.72 5.52
N PRO A 54 17.24 5.30 4.48
CA PRO A 54 18.50 5.93 4.09
C PRO A 54 18.23 7.18 3.24
N TRP A 55 17.61 8.21 3.84
CA TRP A 55 17.16 9.40 3.13
C TRP A 55 18.26 10.04 2.27
N THR A 56 17.91 10.36 1.03
CA THR A 56 18.78 11.07 0.08
C THR A 56 18.53 12.57 0.16
N SER A 57 19.37 13.37 -0.48
CA SER A 57 19.20 14.83 -0.58
C SER A 57 17.94 15.25 -1.35
N HIS A 58 17.26 14.32 -2.02
CA HIS A 58 15.98 14.56 -2.69
C HIS A 58 14.77 14.55 -1.73
N PHE A 59 14.99 14.29 -0.45
CA PHE A 59 13.96 14.28 0.57
C PHE A 59 14.31 15.27 1.69
N ARG A 60 13.32 16.02 2.15
CA ARG A 60 13.41 16.83 3.36
C ARG A 60 12.59 16.16 4.45
N VAL A 61 13.23 15.81 5.56
CA VAL A 61 12.56 15.26 6.74
C VAL A 61 12.43 16.37 7.78
N GLN A 62 11.22 16.55 8.30
CA GLN A 62 10.92 17.45 9.41
C GLN A 62 10.44 16.63 10.60
N ASP A 63 11.27 16.55 11.64
CA ASP A 63 10.98 15.78 12.85
C ASP A 63 10.16 16.55 13.90
N THR A 64 10.06 17.87 13.76
CA THR A 64 9.25 18.72 14.64
C THR A 64 7.80 18.71 14.20
N ALA A 65 6.88 18.44 15.12
CA ALA A 65 5.44 18.41 14.85
C ALA A 65 4.95 19.72 14.19
N PRO A 66 4.12 19.64 13.12
CA PRO A 66 3.68 18.42 12.44
C PRO A 66 4.82 17.76 11.64
N ARG A 67 4.96 16.45 11.80
CA ARG A 67 6.07 15.67 11.24
C ARG A 67 5.84 15.37 9.77
N SER A 68 6.87 15.54 8.94
CA SER A 68 6.71 15.38 7.50
C SER A 68 7.95 14.87 6.78
N VAL A 69 7.71 14.27 5.63
CA VAL A 69 8.72 13.93 4.62
C VAL A 69 8.26 14.57 3.31
N THR A 70 9.04 15.47 2.76
CA THR A 70 8.73 16.15 1.50
C THR A 70 9.72 15.74 0.43
N VAL A 71 9.22 15.25 -0.70
CA VAL A 71 10.06 15.02 -1.88
C VAL A 71 10.37 16.36 -2.54
N LEU A 72 11.63 16.58 -2.91
CA LEU A 72 12.09 17.80 -3.55
C LEU A 72 12.17 17.62 -5.06
N ASP A 73 11.68 18.60 -5.81
CA ASP A 73 11.83 18.63 -7.25
C ASP A 73 13.22 19.15 -7.65
N ALA A 74 14.12 18.23 -8.01
CA ALA A 74 15.45 18.57 -8.51
C ALA A 74 15.45 19.21 -9.90
N SER A 75 14.35 19.11 -10.65
CA SER A 75 14.22 19.74 -11.97
C SER A 75 13.78 21.21 -11.90
N HIS A 76 13.41 21.69 -10.71
CA HIS A 76 12.87 23.05 -10.50
C HIS A 76 11.68 23.37 -11.43
N GLY A 77 10.73 22.44 -11.55
CA GLY A 77 9.51 22.60 -12.35
C GLY A 77 9.64 22.20 -13.82
N ALA A 78 10.84 21.86 -14.30
CA ALA A 78 11.04 21.47 -15.71
C ALA A 78 10.51 20.06 -16.02
N ASP A 79 10.66 19.12 -15.08
CA ASP A 79 10.17 17.74 -15.15
C ASP A 79 9.94 17.19 -13.74
N THR A 80 8.97 17.77 -13.03
CA THR A 80 8.66 17.41 -11.64
C THR A 80 8.31 15.94 -11.48
N ALA A 81 7.57 15.37 -12.43
CA ALA A 81 7.21 13.95 -12.41
C ALA A 81 8.47 13.07 -12.54
N GLY A 82 9.35 13.34 -13.50
CA GLY A 82 10.59 12.60 -13.69
C GLY A 82 11.52 12.72 -12.48
N ALA A 83 11.70 13.92 -11.95
CA ALA A 83 12.55 14.16 -10.78
C ALA A 83 12.06 13.43 -9.53
N VAL A 84 10.75 13.48 -9.25
CA VAL A 84 10.15 12.79 -8.10
C VAL A 84 10.22 11.27 -8.26
N ASN A 85 9.93 10.75 -9.47
CA ASN A 85 10.05 9.32 -9.75
C ASN A 85 11.48 8.82 -9.58
N ALA A 86 12.46 9.59 -10.08
CA ALA A 86 13.88 9.27 -9.91
C ALA A 86 14.30 9.31 -8.44
N ALA A 87 13.80 10.27 -7.65
CA ALA A 87 14.08 10.37 -6.22
C ALA A 87 13.59 9.12 -5.45
N PHE A 88 12.35 8.68 -5.69
CA PHE A 88 11.83 7.45 -5.09
C PHE A 88 12.62 6.21 -5.54
N ALA A 89 12.89 6.08 -6.84
CA ALA A 89 13.63 4.94 -7.38
C ALA A 89 15.05 4.84 -6.79
N ALA A 90 15.76 5.96 -6.67
CA ALA A 90 17.09 6.01 -6.06
C ALA A 90 17.05 5.59 -4.58
N LEU A 91 16.08 6.10 -3.81
CA LEU A 91 15.93 5.75 -2.41
C LEU A 91 15.60 4.25 -2.22
N VAL A 92 14.67 3.72 -3.02
CA VAL A 92 14.29 2.30 -2.99
C VAL A 92 15.47 1.40 -3.40
N SER A 93 16.25 1.79 -4.40
CA SER A 93 17.45 1.06 -4.81
C SER A 93 18.45 0.93 -3.66
N ILE A 94 18.70 2.01 -2.91
CA ILE A 94 19.58 1.96 -1.72
C ILE A 94 19.02 1.01 -0.66
N CYS A 95 17.69 1.01 -0.43
CA CYS A 95 17.06 0.08 0.50
C CYS A 95 17.20 -1.38 0.08
N ILE A 96 17.12 -1.67 -1.22
CA ILE A 96 17.32 -3.01 -1.81
C ILE A 96 18.77 -3.46 -1.64
N GLU A 97 19.73 -2.62 -2.06
CA GLU A 97 21.16 -2.91 -2.00
C GLU A 97 21.66 -3.19 -0.59
N ARG A 98 21.11 -2.44 0.39
CA ARG A 98 21.49 -2.55 1.81
C ARG A 98 20.61 -3.52 2.60
N ASP A 99 19.61 -4.13 1.97
CA ASP A 99 18.68 -5.09 2.60
C ASP A 99 18.01 -4.54 3.88
N ILE A 100 17.58 -3.28 3.85
CA ILE A 100 17.12 -2.55 5.05
C ILE A 100 15.75 -3.06 5.53
N PHE A 101 14.85 -3.34 4.58
CA PHE A 101 13.47 -3.68 4.87
C PHE A 101 13.12 -5.05 4.28
N HIS A 102 12.63 -5.94 5.15
CA HIS A 102 12.22 -7.29 4.76
C HIS A 102 11.13 -7.30 3.67
N CYS A 103 10.26 -6.28 3.63
CA CYS A 103 9.16 -6.21 2.67
C CYS A 103 9.60 -6.01 1.21
N ILE A 104 10.84 -5.55 0.95
CA ILE A 104 11.33 -5.28 -0.41
C ILE A 104 12.03 -6.51 -1.03
N ALA A 105 12.21 -7.61 -0.28
CA ALA A 105 12.72 -8.91 -0.78
C ALA A 105 13.90 -8.86 -1.77
N ARG A 106 14.73 -7.80 -1.70
CA ARG A 106 15.83 -7.48 -2.63
C ARG A 106 15.44 -7.46 -4.11
N GLN A 107 14.19 -7.16 -4.42
CA GLN A 107 13.67 -7.16 -5.78
C GLN A 107 13.03 -5.83 -6.13
N HIS A 108 13.22 -5.41 -7.38
CA HIS A 108 12.42 -4.36 -7.95
C HIS A 108 11.03 -4.89 -8.33
N SER A 109 10.04 -4.02 -8.27
CA SER A 109 8.65 -4.35 -8.58
C SER A 109 8.02 -3.38 -9.57
N GLU A 110 6.81 -3.69 -10.04
CA GLU A 110 6.09 -2.79 -10.93
C GLU A 110 5.76 -1.46 -10.23
N PRO A 111 5.75 -0.34 -10.99
CA PRO A 111 5.48 0.97 -10.42
C PRO A 111 3.98 1.17 -10.16
N PHE A 112 3.66 1.60 -8.93
CA PHE A 112 2.31 1.99 -8.49
C PHE A 112 2.13 3.49 -8.54
N ALA A 113 1.05 3.94 -9.18
CA ALA A 113 0.70 5.35 -9.21
C ALA A 113 0.33 5.86 -7.81
N VAL A 114 0.88 7.00 -7.43
CA VAL A 114 0.45 7.74 -6.23
C VAL A 114 -0.87 8.42 -6.56
N ILE A 115 -1.95 7.92 -5.94
CA ILE A 115 -3.30 8.37 -6.24
C ILE A 115 -3.51 9.79 -5.69
N GLY A 116 -4.03 10.68 -6.53
CA GLY A 116 -4.30 12.07 -6.16
C GLY A 116 -3.12 13.01 -6.37
N ALA A 117 -1.94 12.49 -6.75
CA ALA A 117 -0.77 13.30 -7.05
C ALA A 117 -1.04 14.30 -8.20
N PRO A 118 -0.50 15.53 -8.13
CA PRO A 118 -0.68 16.56 -9.16
C PRO A 118 0.02 16.20 -10.49
N HIS A 119 0.99 15.30 -10.42
CA HIS A 119 1.79 14.81 -11.54
C HIS A 119 1.82 13.28 -11.54
N PRO A 120 2.15 12.63 -12.67
CA PRO A 120 2.22 11.16 -12.77
C PRO A 120 3.43 10.59 -12.00
N VAL A 121 3.28 10.57 -10.68
CA VAL A 121 4.25 10.04 -9.72
C VAL A 121 3.97 8.56 -9.46
N ARG A 122 5.03 7.77 -9.37
CA ARG A 122 4.97 6.33 -9.12
C ARG A 122 6.02 5.91 -8.10
N ILE A 123 5.68 4.90 -7.33
CA ILE A 123 6.56 4.25 -6.35
C ILE A 123 6.50 2.75 -6.61
N GLU A 124 7.61 2.03 -6.48
CA GLU A 124 7.62 0.58 -6.61
C GLU A 124 6.63 -0.10 -5.64
N ARG A 125 5.84 -1.07 -6.14
CA ARG A 125 4.79 -1.76 -5.37
C ARG A 125 5.29 -2.27 -4.02
N PHE A 126 6.45 -2.91 -3.96
CA PHE A 126 6.95 -3.46 -2.68
C PHE A 126 7.32 -2.38 -1.67
N ALA A 127 7.66 -1.17 -2.13
CA ALA A 127 7.98 -0.04 -1.29
C ALA A 127 6.75 0.80 -0.91
N SER A 128 5.59 0.63 -1.56
CA SER A 128 4.40 1.47 -1.33
C SER A 128 3.96 1.51 0.15
N SER A 129 4.04 0.37 0.83
CA SER A 129 3.70 0.23 2.26
C SER A 129 4.66 1.00 3.18
N LEU A 130 5.93 1.17 2.79
CA LEU A 130 6.90 1.95 3.55
C LEU A 130 6.59 3.45 3.52
N PHE A 131 5.96 3.91 2.44
CA PHE A 131 5.54 5.29 2.27
C PHE A 131 4.09 5.53 2.71
N GLY A 132 3.36 4.46 3.07
CA GLY A 132 1.97 4.52 3.51
C GLY A 132 1.04 5.15 2.47
N ILE A 133 1.32 4.96 1.18
CA ILE A 133 0.51 5.52 0.10
C ILE A 133 -0.76 4.69 -0.14
N THR A 134 -1.81 5.36 -0.62
CA THR A 134 -3.02 4.66 -1.06
C THR A 134 -2.73 3.82 -2.30
N CYS A 135 -3.05 2.52 -2.24
CA CYS A 135 -2.90 1.60 -3.36
C CYS A 135 -4.27 1.25 -3.98
N ARG A 136 -4.27 0.82 -5.24
CA ARG A 136 -5.48 0.31 -5.92
C ARG A 136 -5.19 -1.07 -6.53
N GLY A 137 -6.21 -1.90 -6.57
CA GLY A 137 -6.17 -3.23 -7.17
C GLY A 137 -7.49 -3.57 -7.85
N ALA A 138 -7.50 -4.66 -8.61
CA ALA A 138 -8.70 -5.19 -9.26
C ALA A 138 -9.02 -6.56 -8.68
N HIS A 139 -10.28 -6.80 -8.34
CA HIS A 139 -10.79 -8.06 -7.83
C HIS A 139 -11.92 -8.54 -8.73
N LEU A 140 -11.83 -9.79 -9.21
CA LEU A 140 -12.86 -10.43 -10.03
C LEU A 140 -13.36 -11.68 -9.32
N THR A 141 -14.66 -11.72 -9.03
CA THR A 141 -15.33 -12.93 -8.55
C THR A 141 -16.04 -13.60 -9.71
N ALA A 142 -15.54 -14.76 -10.14
CA ALA A 142 -16.16 -15.57 -11.18
C ALA A 142 -16.91 -16.76 -10.56
N TYR A 143 -18.14 -16.99 -10.99
CA TYR A 143 -18.95 -18.13 -10.58
C TYR A 143 -19.65 -18.74 -11.80
N THR A 144 -20.00 -20.02 -11.71
CA THR A 144 -20.83 -20.72 -12.70
C THR A 144 -22.04 -21.32 -12.00
N ILE A 145 -23.09 -21.60 -12.77
CA ILE A 145 -24.28 -22.27 -12.27
C ILE A 145 -23.93 -23.75 -12.10
N THR A 146 -24.18 -24.32 -10.91
CA THR A 146 -24.25 -25.77 -10.73
C THR A 146 -25.48 -26.28 -11.45
N GLN A 147 -25.36 -27.30 -12.31
CA GLN A 147 -26.53 -28.03 -12.78
C GLN A 147 -27.25 -28.56 -11.54
N ASP A 148 -28.40 -27.97 -11.22
CA ASP A 148 -29.36 -28.62 -10.34
C ASP A 148 -29.72 -29.93 -11.04
N LEU A 149 -29.12 -31.04 -10.59
CA LEU A 149 -29.60 -32.36 -10.93
C LEU A 149 -31.02 -32.43 -10.35
N ASN A 150 -32.01 -32.06 -11.16
CA ASN A 150 -33.39 -32.38 -10.89
C ASN A 150 -33.43 -33.87 -10.55
N ASP A 151 -33.76 -34.19 -9.29
CA ASP A 151 -33.82 -35.58 -8.79
C ASP A 151 -34.83 -36.47 -9.57
N ASN A 152 -35.60 -35.88 -10.49
CA ASN A 152 -36.44 -36.61 -11.44
C ASN A 152 -35.67 -37.30 -12.58
N ASP A 153 -34.42 -36.94 -12.85
CA ASP A 153 -33.63 -37.57 -13.93
C ASP A 153 -32.91 -38.86 -13.51
N LYS A 154 -33.00 -39.24 -12.22
CA LYS A 154 -32.48 -40.52 -11.71
C LYS A 154 -33.41 -41.71 -11.97
N ILE A 155 -34.68 -41.50 -12.30
CA ILE A 155 -35.66 -42.59 -12.48
C ILE A 155 -35.71 -43.10 -13.94
N THR A 156 -35.29 -42.31 -14.93
CA THR A 156 -35.45 -42.70 -16.35
C THR A 156 -34.26 -43.52 -16.90
N LYS A 157 -33.12 -43.59 -16.20
CA LYS A 157 -31.93 -44.32 -16.69
C LYS A 157 -31.76 -45.75 -16.15
N LEU A 158 -32.71 -46.28 -15.38
CA LEU A 158 -32.69 -47.66 -14.88
C LEU A 158 -33.67 -48.62 -15.59
N THR A 159 -34.33 -48.19 -16.67
CA THR A 159 -35.30 -49.02 -17.42
C THR A 159 -35.05 -49.09 -18.93
N ALA A 160 -33.85 -48.78 -19.42
CA ALA A 160 -33.50 -49.01 -20.81
C ALA A 160 -32.14 -49.69 -20.98
N ARG A 161 -32.23 -51.02 -21.18
CA ARG A 161 -31.25 -52.01 -21.66
C ARG A 161 -30.39 -52.71 -20.62
#